data_AF-A0A925NA15-F1
#
_entry.id   AF-A0A925NA15-F1
#
_cell.length_a   1.000
_cell.length_b   1.000
_cell.length_c   1.000
_cell.angle_alpha   90.00
_cell.angle_beta   90.00
_cell.angle_gamma   90.00
#
_symmetry.space_group_name_H-M   'P 1'
#
loop_
_entity.id
_entity.type
_entity.pdbx_description
1 polymer ?
#
loop_
_entity_poly.entity_id
_entity_poly.type
_entity_poly.pdbx_seq_one_letter_code
_entity_poly.pdbx_strand_id
1 'polypeptide(L)'
;MLTRFFKKREGADAPQANPAAPSQADAKAAKAKQAEDARAEWLPRVQAAQGDDAALLLITQTAPLWELKLAAVEALSGEEALKQAERELRSQDSRVHRVAKKRLVAAVAQREARSGAQAVIDDASHLLNETPLPANRLVAIDRGWQALDASLLTPEQATQFATLREQLNTVVREEGEAEQRLQQEQQQRLAEQARQDHADEEARLAALAAEPPAEPEPEVQALAEAPPPPPPNAVLSAEQRAQLDSVLTLAEAALAEGQLSDMQQRLQEVDAALDALKGVSVGDKLRARHQALHAELARLKGWQKWGGALALEALVDEAEALAKLTLLAASTEIANVPKLRLKAHAESIQGMRSRWKEIHAAGAPVNQVLWQRFDAALQAAYVPVAAQQAALKASREENLQSRVALLDTLDAVPLGDAPATPEAQAAHWKEPLRALGQFQLAWRQLGPLEHTVPSAKRKALQQRLDDSVARIEAPIEAARRTAQAERERLIARAETLVQELARHPR
;
A
#
# COMPACT_ATOMS: atom_id res chain seq x y z
N MET A 1 17.08 -38.90 1.15
CA MET A 1 17.33 -40.34 1.38
C MET A 1 18.66 -40.51 2.08
N LEU A 2 18.75 -41.52 2.96
CA LEU A 2 19.96 -42.08 3.59
C LEU A 2 20.48 -41.44 4.89
N THR A 3 19.71 -41.68 5.95
CA THR A 3 20.22 -42.11 7.26
C THR A 3 20.98 -43.45 7.16
N ARG A 4 22.01 -43.64 8.01
CA ARG A 4 22.45 -44.88 8.70
C ARG A 4 23.97 -45.09 8.66
N PHE A 5 24.65 -44.82 9.77
CA PHE A 5 25.91 -45.45 10.14
C PHE A 5 25.96 -45.67 11.66
N PHE A 6 25.42 -46.80 12.11
CA PHE A 6 25.85 -47.46 13.35
C PHE A 6 25.70 -48.96 13.13
N LYS A 7 26.81 -49.63 12.79
CA LYS A 7 26.89 -51.09 12.76
C LYS A 7 27.73 -51.52 13.96
N LYS A 8 27.02 -51.98 14.99
CA LYS A 8 27.54 -52.58 16.21
C LYS A 8 28.13 -53.95 15.85
N ARG A 9 29.37 -54.24 16.25
CA ARG A 9 29.97 -55.58 16.17
C ARG A 9 29.37 -56.44 17.28
N GLU A 10 28.80 -57.58 16.91
CA GLU A 10 28.49 -58.69 17.80
C GLU A 10 29.75 -59.56 17.95
N GLY A 11 30.17 -59.77 19.19
CA GLY A 11 31.10 -60.82 19.59
C GLY A 11 30.42 -61.62 20.67
N ALA A 12 30.24 -62.92 20.41
CA ALA A 12 29.73 -63.90 21.36
C ALA A 12 30.87 -64.33 22.29
N ASP A 13 30.63 -64.25 23.60
CA ASP A 13 31.04 -65.28 24.58
C ASP A 13 30.40 -64.97 25.95
N ALA A 14 29.82 -66.01 26.56
CA ALA A 14 29.37 -66.07 27.95
C ALA A 14 29.51 -67.54 28.42
N PRO A 15 29.60 -67.88 29.72
CA PRO A 15 29.31 -67.02 30.87
C PRO A 15 30.33 -67.11 32.03
N GLN A 16 30.53 -66.01 32.75
CA GLN A 16 30.93 -66.07 34.16
C GLN A 16 30.06 -65.13 34.97
N ALA A 17 29.43 -65.69 36.01
CA ALA A 17 28.54 -65.03 36.92
C ALA A 17 29.30 -64.01 37.79
N ASN A 18 28.90 -62.74 37.68
CA ASN A 18 29.27 -61.66 38.58
C ASN A 18 28.00 -60.83 38.88
N PRO A 19 27.94 -60.10 40.00
CA PRO A 19 26.68 -59.66 40.61
C PRO A 19 25.88 -58.76 39.66
N ALA A 20 24.57 -59.01 39.60
CA ALA A 20 23.65 -58.45 38.62
C ALA A 20 23.79 -56.92 38.47
N ALA A 21 24.27 -56.49 37.29
CA ALA A 21 24.14 -55.11 36.86
C ALA A 21 22.63 -54.77 36.77
N PRO A 22 22.19 -53.59 37.23
CA PRO A 22 20.78 -53.23 37.21
C PRO A 22 20.25 -53.32 35.79
N SER A 23 19.10 -53.98 35.63
CA SER A 23 18.48 -54.14 34.32
C SER A 23 18.15 -52.76 33.73
N GLN A 24 17.99 -52.67 32.41
CA GLN A 24 17.55 -51.41 31.77
C GLN A 24 16.21 -50.90 32.36
N ALA A 25 15.40 -51.77 32.94
CA ALA A 25 14.17 -51.42 33.66
C ALA A 25 14.46 -50.75 35.02
N ASP A 26 15.42 -51.26 35.80
CA ASP A 26 15.80 -50.71 37.10
C ASP A 26 16.46 -49.33 36.96
N ALA A 27 17.29 -49.15 35.93
CA ALA A 27 17.89 -47.85 35.61
C ALA A 27 16.85 -46.81 35.16
N LYS A 28 15.79 -47.25 34.46
CA LYS A 28 14.67 -46.39 34.06
C LYS A 28 13.79 -46.02 35.27
N ALA A 29 13.54 -46.96 36.18
CA ALA A 29 12.80 -46.72 37.42
C ALA A 29 13.55 -45.75 38.36
N ALA A 30 14.87 -45.90 38.50
CA ALA A 30 15.71 -45.00 39.29
C ALA A 30 15.71 -43.56 38.74
N LYS A 31 15.80 -43.39 37.40
CA LYS A 31 15.69 -42.08 36.75
C LYS A 31 14.31 -41.45 36.90
N ALA A 32 13.24 -42.26 36.88
CA ALA A 32 11.88 -41.77 37.10
C ALA A 32 11.71 -41.25 38.53
N LYS A 33 12.18 -42.01 39.53
CA LYS A 33 12.15 -41.59 40.94
C LYS A 33 12.96 -40.30 41.18
N GLN A 34 14.16 -40.19 40.60
CA GLN A 34 14.96 -38.96 40.67
C GLN A 34 14.25 -37.75 40.05
N ALA A 35 13.49 -37.95 38.96
CA ALA A 35 12.69 -36.87 38.37
C ALA A 35 11.48 -36.49 39.25
N GLU A 36 10.84 -37.45 39.92
CA GLU A 36 9.76 -37.20 40.87
C GLU A 36 10.26 -36.43 42.11
N ASP A 37 11.39 -36.84 42.68
CA ASP A 37 12.02 -36.15 43.82
C ASP A 37 12.41 -34.71 43.44
N ALA A 38 12.98 -34.51 42.25
CA ALA A 38 13.29 -33.18 41.73
C ALA A 38 12.04 -32.32 41.50
N ARG A 39 10.92 -32.90 41.06
CA ARG A 39 9.64 -32.18 40.95
C ARG A 39 9.12 -31.76 42.33
N ALA A 40 9.17 -32.66 43.31
CA ALA A 40 8.69 -32.40 44.67
C ALA A 40 9.49 -31.27 45.36
N GLU A 41 10.80 -31.18 45.12
CA GLU A 41 11.65 -30.13 45.70
C GLU A 41 11.46 -28.78 44.99
N TRP A 42 11.39 -28.76 43.66
CA TRP A 42 11.49 -27.52 42.88
C TRP A 42 10.13 -26.86 42.57
N LEU A 43 9.03 -27.62 42.54
CA LEU A 43 7.70 -27.04 42.27
C LEU A 43 7.28 -25.99 43.33
N PRO A 44 7.48 -26.21 44.66
CA PRO A 44 7.22 -25.18 45.66
C PRO A 44 8.10 -23.94 45.49
N ARG A 45 9.35 -24.12 45.01
CA ARG A 45 10.26 -22.98 44.74
C ARG A 45 9.78 -22.14 43.56
N VAL A 46 9.27 -22.76 42.50
CA VAL A 46 8.64 -22.05 41.37
C VAL A 46 7.41 -21.27 41.84
N GLN A 47 6.58 -21.88 42.69
CA GLN A 47 5.39 -21.22 43.25
C GLN A 47 5.76 -20.04 44.16
N ALA A 48 6.77 -20.20 45.02
CA ALA A 48 7.24 -19.14 45.91
C ALA A 48 7.90 -17.97 45.15
N ALA A 49 8.46 -18.23 43.97
CA ALA A 49 9.06 -17.23 43.10
C ALA A 49 8.06 -16.48 42.20
N GLN A 50 6.76 -16.80 42.25
CA GLN A 50 5.75 -16.09 41.45
C GLN A 50 5.71 -14.61 41.83
N GLY A 51 5.84 -13.73 40.83
CA GLY A 51 5.92 -12.28 41.02
C GLY A 51 7.34 -11.75 41.28
N ASP A 52 8.34 -12.62 41.39
CA ASP A 52 9.77 -12.25 41.43
C ASP A 52 10.48 -12.78 40.19
N ASP A 53 10.59 -11.91 39.17
CA ASP A 53 11.22 -12.26 37.89
C ASP A 53 12.70 -12.65 38.03
N ALA A 54 13.42 -12.13 39.04
CA ALA A 54 14.83 -12.45 39.26
C ALA A 54 14.98 -13.87 39.82
N ALA A 55 14.12 -14.24 40.78
CA ALA A 55 14.06 -15.61 41.31
C ALA A 55 13.64 -16.62 40.24
N LEU A 56 12.67 -16.27 39.39
CA LEU A 56 12.22 -17.13 38.29
C LEU A 56 13.32 -17.34 37.23
N LEU A 57 14.07 -16.29 36.87
CA LEU A 57 15.22 -16.41 35.97
C LEU A 57 16.28 -17.38 36.50
N LEU A 58 16.62 -17.28 37.79
CA LEU A 58 17.56 -18.19 38.42
C LEU A 58 17.09 -19.64 38.30
N ILE A 59 15.80 -19.90 38.50
CA ILE A 59 15.20 -21.23 38.34
C ILE A 59 15.30 -21.72 36.88
N THR A 60 15.12 -20.85 35.87
CA THR A 60 15.28 -21.25 34.46
C THR A 60 16.70 -21.73 34.13
N GLN A 61 17.71 -21.19 34.83
CA GLN A 61 19.11 -21.56 34.66
C GLN A 61 19.45 -22.85 35.42
N THR A 62 19.00 -22.98 36.67
CA THR A 62 19.45 -24.03 37.58
C THR A 62 18.57 -25.28 37.62
N ALA A 63 17.30 -25.20 37.17
CA ALA A 63 16.39 -26.33 37.33
C ALA A 63 16.83 -27.56 36.51
N PRO A 64 16.75 -28.77 37.09
CA PRO A 64 17.24 -30.00 36.43
C PRO A 64 16.28 -30.54 35.36
N LEU A 65 15.00 -30.16 35.39
CA LEU A 65 13.96 -30.64 34.47
C LEU A 65 13.42 -29.52 33.59
N TRP A 66 13.18 -29.82 32.31
CA TRP A 66 12.65 -28.86 31.34
C TRP A 66 11.25 -28.34 31.69
N GLU A 67 10.42 -29.15 32.34
CA GLU A 67 9.06 -28.78 32.78
C GLU A 67 9.09 -27.68 33.85
N LEU A 68 10.07 -27.74 34.76
CA LEU A 68 10.27 -26.73 35.80
C LEU A 68 10.80 -25.42 35.21
N LYS A 69 11.70 -25.51 34.22
CA LYS A 69 12.15 -24.35 33.43
C LYS A 69 11.00 -23.71 32.66
N LEU A 70 10.13 -24.53 32.07
CA LEU A 70 8.94 -24.07 31.38
C LEU A 70 7.99 -23.34 32.34
N ALA A 71 7.67 -23.93 33.49
CA ALA A 71 6.83 -23.31 34.51
C ALA A 71 7.39 -21.96 34.99
N ALA A 72 8.71 -21.86 35.16
CA ALA A 72 9.38 -20.61 35.52
C ALA A 72 9.25 -19.56 34.41
N VAL A 73 9.49 -19.93 33.14
CA VAL A 73 9.30 -19.03 31.99
C VAL A 73 7.84 -18.60 31.81
N GLU A 74 6.88 -19.48 32.10
CA GLU A 74 5.45 -19.15 32.03
C GLU A 74 5.04 -18.16 33.12
N ALA A 75 5.69 -18.21 34.28
CA ALA A 75 5.45 -17.29 35.40
C ALA A 75 6.15 -15.93 35.26
N LEU A 76 7.11 -15.77 34.34
CA LEU A 76 7.78 -14.49 34.09
C LEU A 76 6.79 -13.44 33.57
N SER A 77 6.89 -12.24 34.16
CA SER A 77 5.97 -11.12 33.89
C SER A 77 6.66 -9.94 33.21
N GLY A 78 7.92 -9.67 33.54
CA GLY A 78 8.71 -8.56 32.99
C GLY A 78 9.33 -8.83 31.62
N GLU A 79 9.31 -7.81 30.77
CA GLU A 79 9.87 -7.86 29.41
C GLU A 79 11.39 -8.15 29.42
N GLU A 80 12.16 -7.47 30.28
CA GLU A 80 13.60 -7.67 30.36
C GLU A 80 13.97 -9.08 30.86
N ALA A 81 13.17 -9.63 31.77
CA ALA A 81 13.35 -11.00 32.24
C ALA A 81 13.03 -12.03 31.13
N LEU A 82 11.94 -11.83 30.38
CA LEU A 82 11.62 -12.67 29.22
C LEU A 82 12.69 -12.61 28.12
N LYS A 83 13.30 -11.44 27.92
CA LYS A 83 14.39 -11.21 26.96
C LYS A 83 15.69 -11.89 27.40
N GLN A 84 16.00 -11.86 28.69
CA GLN A 84 17.13 -12.59 29.25
C GLN A 84 16.91 -14.10 29.14
N ALA A 85 15.72 -14.61 29.50
CA ALA A 85 15.37 -16.02 29.35
C ALA A 85 15.44 -16.49 27.89
N GLU A 86 14.96 -15.70 26.91
CA GLU A 86 15.01 -16.05 25.49
C GLU A 86 16.44 -16.27 24.98
N ARG A 87 17.37 -15.40 25.39
CA ARG A 87 18.78 -15.44 25.02
C ARG A 87 19.49 -16.66 25.60
N GLU A 88 19.30 -16.90 26.89
CA GLU A 88 19.98 -17.97 27.62
C GLU A 88 19.47 -19.36 27.21
N LEU A 89 18.17 -19.49 26.92
CA LEU A 89 17.56 -20.76 26.55
C LEU A 89 17.77 -21.16 25.09
N ARG A 90 18.24 -20.23 24.22
CA ARG A 90 18.45 -20.45 22.79
C ARG A 90 19.31 -21.67 22.48
N SER A 91 20.34 -21.93 23.29
CA SER A 91 21.25 -23.08 23.14
C SER A 91 20.98 -24.22 24.11
N GLN A 92 20.18 -23.99 25.17
CA GLN A 92 19.96 -24.99 26.23
C GLN A 92 18.77 -25.90 25.95
N ASP A 93 17.60 -25.32 25.62
CA ASP A 93 16.37 -26.09 25.36
C ASP A 93 15.47 -25.40 24.34
N SER A 94 15.34 -26.03 23.16
CA SER A 94 14.55 -25.48 22.05
C SER A 94 13.04 -25.39 22.32
N ARG A 95 12.50 -26.21 23.24
CA ARG A 95 11.07 -26.20 23.58
C ARG A 95 10.76 -25.03 24.50
N VAL A 96 11.56 -24.87 25.57
CA VAL A 96 11.40 -23.77 26.53
C VAL A 96 11.72 -22.44 25.87
N HIS A 97 12.76 -22.37 25.02
CA HIS A 97 13.07 -21.18 24.22
C HIS A 97 11.89 -20.72 23.35
N ARG A 98 11.16 -21.65 22.70
CA ARG A 98 10.01 -21.27 21.87
C ARG A 98 8.91 -20.58 22.68
N VAL A 99 8.68 -21.05 23.90
CA VAL A 99 7.69 -20.45 24.82
C VAL A 99 8.19 -19.08 25.31
N ALA A 100 9.46 -18.98 25.73
CA ALA A 100 10.07 -17.71 26.12
C ALA A 100 9.98 -16.67 25.00
N LYS A 101 10.32 -17.06 23.76
CA LYS A 101 10.21 -16.20 22.58
C LYS A 101 8.78 -15.76 22.31
N LYS A 102 7.81 -16.69 22.37
CA LYS A 102 6.38 -16.35 22.18
C LYS A 102 5.90 -15.35 23.24
N ARG A 103 6.26 -15.56 24.51
CA ARG A 103 5.90 -14.65 25.61
C ARG A 103 6.57 -13.29 25.48
N LEU A 104 7.83 -13.24 25.08
CA LEU A 104 8.55 -11.98 24.82
C LEU A 104 7.86 -11.18 23.71
N VAL A 105 7.51 -11.82 22.59
CA VAL A 105 6.78 -11.15 21.49
C VAL A 105 5.44 -10.60 21.97
N ALA A 106 4.69 -11.36 22.78
CA ALA A 106 3.43 -10.89 23.35
C ALA A 106 3.62 -9.71 24.31
N ALA A 107 4.64 -9.74 25.17
CA ALA A 107 4.96 -8.66 26.10
C ALA A 107 5.38 -7.37 25.36
N VAL A 108 6.22 -7.50 24.33
CA VAL A 108 6.62 -6.37 23.47
C VAL A 108 5.42 -5.78 22.74
N ALA A 109 4.57 -6.62 22.14
CA ALA A 109 3.36 -6.16 21.47
C ALA A 109 2.40 -5.44 22.44
N GLN A 110 2.28 -5.92 23.67
CA GLN A 110 1.50 -5.27 24.72
C GLN A 110 2.09 -3.92 25.13
N ARG A 111 3.42 -3.81 25.30
CA ARG A 111 4.09 -2.53 25.58
C ARG A 111 3.87 -1.54 24.45
N GLU A 112 4.11 -1.96 23.22
CA GLU A 112 3.95 -1.12 22.02
C GLU A 112 2.51 -0.63 21.89
N ALA A 113 1.52 -1.52 22.02
CA ALA A 113 0.10 -1.15 21.97
C ALA A 113 -0.28 -0.13 23.05
N ARG A 114 0.16 -0.35 24.30
CA ARG A 114 -0.11 0.57 25.42
C ARG A 114 0.59 1.91 25.28
N SER A 115 1.84 1.93 24.82
CA SER A 115 2.57 3.16 24.55
C SER A 115 1.96 3.95 23.39
N GLY A 116 1.51 3.26 22.34
CA GLY A 116 0.79 3.86 21.23
C GLY A 116 -0.56 4.43 21.66
N ALA A 117 -1.31 3.71 22.50
CA ALA A 117 -2.55 4.21 23.08
C ALA A 117 -2.33 5.49 23.89
N GLN A 118 -1.27 5.53 24.71
CA GLN A 118 -0.94 6.73 25.47
C GLN A 118 -0.61 7.92 24.55
N ALA A 119 0.21 7.70 23.52
CA ALA A 119 0.52 8.75 22.55
C ALA A 119 -0.74 9.31 21.86
N VAL A 120 -1.69 8.44 21.50
CA VAL A 120 -2.97 8.88 20.90
C VAL A 120 -3.83 9.66 21.90
N ILE A 121 -3.84 9.26 23.18
CA ILE A 121 -4.53 10.00 24.26
C ILE A 121 -3.90 11.38 24.47
N ASP A 122 -2.57 11.47 24.46
CA ASP A 122 -1.85 12.72 24.62
C ASP A 122 -2.11 13.65 23.43
N ASP A 123 -2.07 13.12 22.21
CA ASP A 123 -2.40 13.86 20.97
C ASP A 123 -3.86 14.36 20.98
N ALA A 124 -4.81 13.54 21.42
CA ALA A 124 -6.21 13.92 21.57
C ALA A 124 -6.41 15.02 22.62
N SER A 125 -5.68 14.93 23.74
CA SER A 125 -5.69 15.95 24.78
C SER A 125 -5.09 17.27 24.29
N HIS A 126 -4.02 17.23 23.49
CA HIS A 126 -3.43 18.42 22.89
C HIS A 126 -4.38 19.07 21.88
N LEU A 127 -5.05 18.26 21.05
CA LEU A 127 -5.98 18.75 20.02
C LEU A 127 -7.17 19.51 20.61
N LEU A 128 -7.65 19.14 21.81
CA LEU A 128 -8.69 19.88 22.51
C LEU A 128 -8.31 21.34 22.82
N ASN A 129 -7.02 21.66 22.89
CA ASN A 129 -6.52 23.01 23.16
C ASN A 129 -6.20 23.80 21.88
N GLU A 130 -6.30 23.20 20.69
CA GLU A 130 -6.04 23.88 19.42
C GLU A 130 -7.35 24.46 18.86
N THR A 131 -7.39 25.77 18.63
CA THR A 131 -8.54 26.46 18.00
C THR A 131 -8.06 27.25 16.78
N PRO A 132 -8.60 27.02 15.56
CA PRO A 132 -9.71 26.10 15.22
C PRO A 132 -9.26 24.63 15.17
N LEU A 133 -10.19 23.68 15.37
CA LEU A 133 -9.85 22.26 15.34
C LEU A 133 -9.59 21.75 13.91
N PRO A 134 -8.36 21.26 13.60
CA PRO A 134 -8.09 20.69 12.29
C PRO A 134 -8.73 19.30 12.12
N ALA A 135 -9.73 19.21 11.23
CA ALA A 135 -10.43 17.96 10.89
C ALA A 135 -9.49 16.79 10.52
N ASN A 136 -8.37 17.08 9.85
CA ASN A 136 -7.38 16.07 9.47
C ASN A 136 -6.72 15.37 10.67
N ARG A 137 -6.53 16.08 11.80
CA ARG A 137 -5.91 15.51 13.00
C ARG A 137 -6.89 14.64 13.79
N LEU A 138 -8.18 15.01 13.83
CA LEU A 138 -9.24 14.18 14.41
C LEU A 138 -9.30 12.80 13.74
N VAL A 139 -9.30 12.78 12.40
CA VAL A 139 -9.30 11.53 11.62
C VAL A 139 -8.03 10.72 11.87
N ALA A 140 -6.88 11.38 12.06
CA ALA A 140 -5.62 10.70 12.37
C ALA A 140 -5.63 10.03 13.75
N ILE A 141 -6.18 10.71 14.77
CA ILE A 141 -6.35 10.19 16.13
C ILE A 141 -7.28 8.97 16.13
N ASP A 142 -8.44 9.08 15.48
CA ASP A 142 -9.42 7.99 15.38
C ASP A 142 -8.82 6.75 14.69
N ARG A 143 -8.09 6.95 13.58
CA ARG A 143 -7.38 5.86 12.89
C ARG A 143 -6.25 5.28 13.73
N GLY A 144 -5.51 6.12 14.44
CA GLY A 144 -4.44 5.72 15.34
C GLY A 144 -4.95 4.80 16.44
N TRP A 145 -6.08 5.15 17.06
CA TRP A 145 -6.73 4.32 18.08
C TRP A 145 -7.27 3.00 17.52
N GLN A 146 -7.93 3.04 16.35
CA GLN A 146 -8.48 1.83 15.71
C GLN A 146 -7.41 0.83 15.24
N ALA A 147 -6.18 1.30 14.99
CA ALA A 147 -5.08 0.43 14.59
C ALA A 147 -4.49 -0.39 15.74
N LEU A 148 -4.80 -0.04 16.99
CA LEU A 148 -4.31 -0.73 18.18
C LEU A 148 -5.18 -1.95 18.50
N ASP A 149 -4.56 -3.02 19.01
CA ASP A 149 -5.29 -4.19 19.49
C ASP A 149 -5.94 -3.87 20.85
N ALA A 150 -7.27 -3.73 20.86
CA ALA A 150 -8.05 -3.40 22.05
C ALA A 150 -7.89 -4.41 23.20
N SER A 151 -7.53 -5.67 22.91
CA SER A 151 -7.32 -6.70 23.94
C SER A 151 -6.05 -6.49 24.76
N LEU A 152 -5.11 -5.67 24.27
CA LEU A 152 -3.82 -5.40 24.91
C LEU A 152 -3.82 -4.12 25.77
N LEU A 153 -4.86 -3.28 25.61
CA LEU A 153 -5.00 -1.99 26.27
C LEU A 153 -5.48 -2.14 27.72
N THR A 154 -5.24 -1.10 28.54
CA THR A 154 -5.84 -1.04 29.89
C THR A 154 -7.25 -0.46 29.84
N PRO A 155 -8.16 -0.85 30.76
CA PRO A 155 -9.49 -0.27 30.85
C PRO A 155 -9.47 1.24 31.08
N GLU A 156 -8.45 1.72 31.81
CA GLU A 156 -8.23 3.13 32.08
C GLU A 156 -7.92 3.91 30.79
N GLN A 157 -7.00 3.42 29.96
CA GLN A 157 -6.68 4.05 28.66
C GLN A 157 -7.90 4.11 27.75
N ALA A 158 -8.68 3.02 27.70
CA ALA A 158 -9.91 2.98 26.91
C ALA A 158 -10.95 4.01 27.37
N THR A 159 -11.10 4.17 28.69
CA THR A 159 -12.04 5.14 29.28
C THR A 159 -11.58 6.57 29.02
N GLN A 160 -10.28 6.86 29.22
CA GLN A 160 -9.69 8.18 28.96
C GLN A 160 -9.89 8.62 27.50
N PHE A 161 -9.58 7.74 26.54
CA PHE A 161 -9.79 8.05 25.13
C PHE A 161 -11.27 8.27 24.79
N ALA A 162 -12.17 7.46 25.33
CA ALA A 162 -13.61 7.62 25.09
C ALA A 162 -14.12 8.98 25.58
N THR A 163 -13.69 9.43 26.77
CA THR A 163 -14.02 10.75 27.31
C THR A 163 -13.47 11.88 26.44
N LEU A 164 -12.19 11.81 26.04
CA LEU A 164 -11.57 12.82 25.17
C LEU A 164 -12.27 12.89 23.81
N ARG A 165 -12.69 11.75 23.26
CA ARG A 165 -13.41 11.69 21.98
C ARG A 165 -14.79 12.33 22.06
N GLU A 166 -15.51 12.13 23.16
CA GLU A 166 -16.81 12.79 23.39
C GLU A 166 -16.66 14.32 23.51
N GLN A 167 -15.60 14.77 24.19
CA GLN A 167 -15.26 16.20 24.26
C GLN A 167 -14.93 16.76 22.87
N LEU A 168 -14.07 16.11 22.10
CA LEU A 168 -13.72 16.54 20.74
C LEU A 168 -14.94 16.61 19.82
N ASN A 169 -15.83 15.61 19.87
CA ASN A 169 -17.07 15.60 19.09
C ASN A 169 -18.00 16.77 19.47
N THR A 170 -18.04 17.14 20.74
CA THR A 170 -18.83 18.28 21.21
C THR A 170 -18.30 19.58 20.61
N VAL A 171 -16.98 19.81 20.68
CA VAL A 171 -16.37 21.02 20.13
C VAL A 171 -16.56 21.11 18.61
N VAL A 172 -16.37 20.02 17.88
CA VAL A 172 -16.57 19.98 16.41
C VAL A 172 -18.02 20.33 16.03
N ARG A 173 -18.99 19.82 16.80
CA ARG A 173 -20.41 20.16 16.58
C ARG A 173 -20.66 21.65 16.85
N GLU A 174 -20.12 22.19 17.93
CA GLU A 174 -20.28 23.61 18.28
C GLU A 174 -19.64 24.54 17.25
N GLU A 175 -18.43 24.22 16.75
CA GLU A 175 -17.77 24.95 15.66
C GLU A 175 -18.60 24.87 14.37
N GLY A 176 -19.08 23.68 13.99
CA GLY A 176 -19.92 23.50 12.80
C GLY A 176 -21.25 24.24 12.88
N GLU A 177 -21.91 24.25 14.03
CA GLU A 177 -23.13 25.05 14.26
C GLU A 177 -22.83 26.55 14.20
N ALA A 178 -21.70 27.01 14.74
CA ALA A 178 -21.29 28.40 14.65
C ALA A 178 -21.01 28.85 13.21
N GLU A 179 -20.31 28.03 12.42
CA GLU A 179 -20.07 28.28 10.99
C GLU A 179 -21.39 28.34 10.20
N GLN A 180 -22.32 27.41 10.45
CA GLN A 180 -23.63 27.42 9.82
C GLN A 180 -24.44 28.67 10.16
N ARG A 181 -24.41 29.13 11.43
CA ARG A 181 -25.04 30.39 11.83
C ARG A 181 -24.46 31.57 11.06
N LEU A 182 -23.13 31.68 10.99
CA LEU A 182 -22.46 32.76 10.24
C LEU A 182 -22.80 32.71 8.73
N GLN A 183 -22.86 31.52 8.13
CA GLN A 183 -23.27 31.36 6.74
C GLN A 183 -24.73 31.77 6.52
N GLN A 184 -25.64 31.38 7.41
CA GLN A 184 -27.06 31.78 7.34
C GLN A 184 -27.20 33.30 7.48
N GLU A 185 -26.51 33.93 8.42
CA GLU A 185 -26.50 35.40 8.57
C GLU A 185 -25.94 36.11 7.33
N GLN A 186 -24.91 35.58 6.69
CA GLN A 186 -24.39 36.12 5.43
C GLN A 186 -25.39 35.97 4.29
N GLN A 187 -26.03 34.80 4.16
CA GLN A 187 -27.08 34.58 3.15
C GLN A 187 -28.28 35.50 3.37
N GLN A 188 -28.69 35.72 4.61
CA GLN A 188 -29.75 36.67 4.95
C GLN A 188 -29.36 38.10 4.55
N ARG A 189 -28.13 38.53 4.84
CA ARG A 189 -27.62 39.85 4.43
C ARG A 189 -27.62 40.02 2.92
N LEU A 190 -27.14 39.02 2.16
CA LEU A 190 -27.17 39.06 0.70
C LEU A 190 -28.61 39.09 0.15
N ALA A 191 -29.53 38.34 0.75
CA ALA A 191 -30.94 38.34 0.35
C ALA A 191 -31.68 39.64 0.72
N GLU A 192 -31.26 40.33 1.78
CA GLU A 192 -31.75 41.66 2.13
C GLU A 192 -31.22 42.72 1.17
N GLN A 193 -29.93 42.67 0.83
CA GLN A 193 -29.33 43.54 -0.20
C GLN A 193 -30.01 43.37 -1.56
N ALA A 194 -30.20 42.14 -2.03
CA ALA A 194 -30.89 41.89 -3.30
C ALA A 194 -32.35 42.41 -3.30
N ARG A 195 -33.03 42.37 -2.15
CA ARG A 195 -34.38 42.95 -2.00
C ARG A 195 -34.35 44.48 -2.06
N GLN A 196 -33.35 45.11 -1.44
CA GLN A 196 -33.13 46.55 -1.53
C GLN A 196 -32.82 46.98 -2.96
N ASP A 197 -31.91 46.30 -3.65
CA ASP A 197 -31.57 46.57 -5.05
C ASP A 197 -32.79 46.47 -5.98
N HIS A 198 -33.64 45.46 -5.76
CA HIS A 198 -34.89 45.30 -6.51
C HIS A 198 -35.88 46.44 -6.22
N ALA A 199 -36.03 46.84 -4.96
CA ALA A 199 -36.91 47.94 -4.58
C ALA A 199 -36.43 49.28 -5.14
N ASP A 200 -35.11 49.52 -5.17
CA ASP A 200 -34.49 50.70 -5.76
C ASP A 200 -34.71 50.74 -7.28
N GLU A 201 -34.58 49.61 -7.96
CA GLU A 201 -34.84 49.51 -9.42
C GLU A 201 -36.34 49.67 -9.74
N GLU A 202 -37.25 49.10 -8.95
CA GLU A 202 -38.69 49.36 -9.07
C GLU A 202 -39.03 50.83 -8.87
N ALA A 203 -38.44 51.49 -7.85
CA ALA A 203 -38.62 52.92 -7.62
C ALA A 203 -38.08 53.76 -8.79
N ARG A 204 -36.95 53.35 -9.39
CA ARG A 204 -36.37 53.98 -10.57
C ARG A 204 -37.27 53.86 -11.81
N LEU A 205 -37.83 52.68 -12.04
CA LEU A 205 -38.78 52.43 -13.13
C LEU A 205 -40.09 53.20 -12.91
N ALA A 206 -40.59 53.27 -11.68
CA ALA A 206 -41.77 54.06 -11.32
C ALA A 206 -41.53 55.57 -11.52
N ALA A 207 -40.34 56.07 -11.18
CA ALA A 207 -39.97 57.47 -11.43
C ALA A 207 -39.89 57.79 -12.94
N LEU A 208 -39.40 56.85 -13.76
CA LEU A 208 -39.40 56.98 -15.22
C LEU A 208 -40.82 56.95 -15.81
N ALA A 209 -41.73 56.19 -15.21
CA ALA A 209 -43.13 56.11 -15.62
C ALA A 209 -43.99 57.30 -15.15
N ALA A 210 -43.49 58.08 -14.18
CA ALA A 210 -44.16 59.28 -13.65
C ALA A 210 -43.85 60.56 -14.44
N GLU A 211 -43.11 60.48 -15.55
CA GLU A 211 -43.03 61.57 -16.53
C GLU A 211 -44.43 61.81 -17.14
N PRO A 212 -44.96 63.04 -17.11
CA PRO A 212 -46.32 63.32 -17.56
C PRO A 212 -46.45 63.09 -19.08
N PRO A 213 -47.56 62.51 -19.56
CA PRO A 213 -47.75 62.27 -20.98
C PRO A 213 -47.92 63.62 -21.71
N ALA A 214 -47.14 63.80 -22.78
CA ALA A 214 -47.32 64.88 -23.74
C ALA A 214 -48.70 64.77 -24.43
N GLU A 215 -49.31 65.92 -24.68
CA GLU A 215 -50.64 66.09 -25.26
C GLU A 215 -50.81 65.36 -26.62
N PRO A 216 -52.03 64.90 -26.97
CA PRO A 216 -52.28 64.18 -28.21
C PRO A 216 -52.47 65.15 -29.40
N GLU A 217 -51.61 65.02 -30.42
CA GLU A 217 -51.78 65.64 -31.73
C GLU A 217 -52.55 64.73 -32.72
N PRO A 218 -53.22 65.29 -33.75
CA PRO A 218 -54.35 64.66 -34.41
C PRO A 218 -53.97 63.69 -35.54
N GLU A 219 -54.88 62.74 -35.75
CA GLU A 219 -54.89 61.70 -36.76
C GLU A 219 -54.63 62.21 -38.19
N VAL A 220 -53.64 61.60 -38.86
CA VAL A 220 -53.50 61.66 -40.31
C VAL A 220 -53.82 60.28 -40.86
N GLN A 221 -54.99 60.17 -41.51
CA GLN A 221 -55.40 59.01 -42.30
C GLN A 221 -54.41 58.82 -43.46
N ALA A 222 -53.49 57.87 -43.30
CA ALA A 222 -52.65 57.36 -44.36
C ALA A 222 -53.23 56.04 -44.89
N LEU A 223 -53.53 56.05 -46.18
CA LEU A 223 -54.00 54.94 -47.01
C LEU A 223 -53.32 53.60 -46.68
N ALA A 224 -54.11 52.66 -46.18
CA ALA A 224 -53.77 51.25 -46.14
C ALA A 224 -53.88 50.67 -47.56
N GLU A 225 -52.78 50.69 -48.31
CA GLU A 225 -52.59 49.74 -49.41
C GLU A 225 -52.14 48.40 -48.79
N ALA A 226 -53.07 47.44 -48.79
CA ALA A 226 -52.82 46.07 -48.39
C ALA A 226 -51.74 45.44 -49.29
N PRO A 227 -50.67 44.84 -48.72
CA PRO A 227 -49.75 44.03 -49.52
C PRO A 227 -50.50 42.79 -50.04
N PRO A 228 -50.22 42.34 -51.27
CA PRO A 228 -50.87 41.17 -51.85
C PRO A 228 -50.62 39.92 -50.98
N PRO A 229 -51.60 39.00 -50.88
CA PRO A 229 -51.43 37.80 -50.07
C PRO A 229 -50.24 36.98 -50.63
N PRO A 230 -49.33 36.49 -49.77
CA PRO A 230 -48.32 35.55 -50.21
C PRO A 230 -49.01 34.29 -50.78
N PRO A 231 -48.36 33.55 -51.70
CA PRO A 231 -48.90 32.28 -52.19
C PRO A 231 -49.21 31.36 -51.00
N PRO A 232 -50.12 30.38 -51.14
CA PRO A 232 -50.42 29.46 -50.05
C PRO A 232 -49.12 28.77 -49.64
N ASN A 233 -48.54 29.21 -48.52
CA ASN A 233 -47.47 28.48 -47.87
C ASN A 233 -48.01 27.08 -47.68
N ALA A 234 -47.33 26.08 -48.25
CA ALA A 234 -47.64 24.70 -47.97
C ALA A 234 -47.67 24.56 -46.44
N VAL A 235 -48.79 24.09 -45.91
CA VAL A 235 -48.95 23.80 -44.48
C VAL A 235 -48.49 22.36 -44.27
N LEU A 236 -47.87 22.07 -43.13
CA LEU A 236 -47.44 20.72 -42.76
C LEU A 236 -48.57 19.70 -42.99
N SER A 237 -48.25 18.55 -43.59
CA SER A 237 -49.18 17.43 -43.65
C SER A 237 -49.45 16.90 -42.23
N ALA A 238 -50.59 16.22 -42.03
CA ALA A 238 -50.93 15.64 -40.73
C ALA A 238 -49.85 14.64 -40.25
N GLU A 239 -49.26 13.88 -41.18
CA GLU A 239 -48.18 12.94 -40.91
C GLU A 239 -46.88 13.65 -40.48
N GLN A 240 -46.46 14.70 -41.22
CA GLN A 240 -45.26 15.49 -40.88
C GLN A 240 -45.41 16.16 -39.52
N ARG A 241 -46.61 16.67 -39.22
CA ARG A 241 -46.91 17.28 -37.92
C ARG A 241 -46.85 16.25 -36.78
N ALA A 242 -47.45 15.07 -36.96
CA ALA A 242 -47.41 14.01 -35.96
C ALA A 242 -45.98 13.48 -35.71
N GLN A 243 -45.15 13.41 -36.76
CA GLN A 243 -43.74 13.04 -36.63
C GLN A 243 -42.96 14.07 -35.80
N LEU A 244 -43.08 15.36 -36.11
CA LEU A 244 -42.44 16.43 -35.33
C LEU A 244 -42.90 16.44 -33.86
N ASP A 245 -44.21 16.29 -33.62
CA ASP A 245 -44.77 16.20 -32.26
C ASP A 245 -44.24 14.97 -31.50
N SER A 246 -44.06 13.83 -32.18
CA SER A 246 -43.50 12.62 -31.57
C SER A 246 -42.05 12.81 -31.16
N VAL A 247 -41.19 13.35 -32.04
CA VAL A 247 -39.77 13.57 -31.73
C VAL A 247 -39.60 14.63 -30.62
N LEU A 248 -40.41 15.70 -30.62
CA LEU A 248 -40.40 16.70 -29.54
C LEU A 248 -40.83 16.09 -28.19
N THR A 249 -41.79 15.16 -28.20
CA THR A 249 -42.21 14.45 -26.97
C THR A 249 -41.11 13.52 -26.45
N LEU A 250 -40.37 12.87 -27.35
CA LEU A 250 -39.18 12.10 -26.97
C LEU A 250 -38.06 13.00 -26.41
N ALA A 251 -37.88 14.20 -26.96
CA ALA A 251 -36.92 15.18 -26.42
C ALA A 251 -37.32 15.67 -25.01
N GLU A 252 -38.60 15.90 -24.76
CA GLU A 252 -39.11 16.24 -23.43
C GLU A 252 -38.97 15.10 -22.42
N ALA A 253 -39.21 13.86 -22.83
CA ALA A 253 -38.96 12.70 -21.99
C ALA A 253 -37.48 12.58 -21.63
N ALA A 254 -36.58 12.75 -22.59
CA ALA A 254 -35.14 12.77 -22.34
C ALA A 254 -34.71 13.91 -21.38
N LEU A 255 -35.33 15.09 -21.50
CA LEU A 255 -35.13 16.20 -20.56
C LEU A 255 -35.60 15.84 -19.15
N ALA A 256 -36.78 15.22 -19.01
CA ALA A 256 -37.32 14.79 -17.72
C ALA A 256 -36.46 13.70 -17.05
N GLU A 257 -35.84 12.83 -17.86
CA GLU A 257 -34.90 11.80 -17.41
C GLU A 257 -33.46 12.33 -17.21
N GLY A 258 -33.19 13.60 -17.55
CA GLY A 258 -31.86 14.22 -17.44
C GLY A 258 -30.84 13.74 -18.48
N GLN A 259 -31.28 13.07 -19.54
CA GLN A 259 -30.43 12.51 -20.61
C GLN A 259 -30.11 13.59 -21.66
N LEU A 260 -29.07 14.38 -21.37
CA LEU A 260 -28.72 15.56 -22.15
C LEU A 260 -28.21 15.24 -23.57
N SER A 261 -27.54 14.10 -23.76
CA SER A 261 -27.10 13.60 -25.07
C SER A 261 -28.28 13.24 -25.97
N ASP A 262 -29.26 12.57 -25.39
CA ASP A 262 -30.41 12.02 -26.09
C ASP A 262 -31.36 13.16 -26.46
N MET A 263 -31.55 14.13 -25.54
CA MET A 263 -32.24 15.39 -25.83
C MET A 263 -31.58 16.14 -27.00
N GLN A 264 -30.25 16.23 -27.03
CA GLN A 264 -29.53 16.87 -28.15
C GLN A 264 -29.76 16.12 -29.47
N GLN A 265 -29.68 14.78 -29.46
CA GLN A 265 -29.89 13.98 -30.66
C GLN A 265 -31.31 14.17 -31.21
N ARG A 266 -32.33 14.15 -30.34
CA ARG A 266 -33.72 14.38 -30.75
C ARG A 266 -33.93 15.78 -31.31
N LEU A 267 -33.33 16.82 -30.71
CA LEU A 267 -33.41 18.17 -31.25
C LEU A 267 -32.72 18.31 -32.61
N GLN A 268 -31.60 17.61 -32.86
CA GLN A 268 -30.97 17.54 -34.18
C GLN A 268 -31.85 16.84 -35.23
N GLU A 269 -32.59 15.80 -34.83
CA GLU A 269 -33.59 15.15 -35.71
C GLU A 269 -34.72 16.13 -36.07
N VAL A 270 -35.20 16.92 -35.12
CA VAL A 270 -36.20 17.98 -35.38
C VAL A 270 -35.63 19.07 -36.29
N ASP A 271 -34.42 19.54 -36.03
CA ASP A 271 -33.76 20.57 -36.87
C ASP A 271 -33.61 20.09 -38.31
N ALA A 272 -33.17 18.84 -38.52
CA ALA A 272 -33.05 18.23 -39.84
C ALA A 272 -34.40 18.10 -40.55
N ALA A 273 -35.45 17.71 -39.83
CA ALA A 273 -36.81 17.63 -40.38
C ALA A 273 -37.34 19.02 -40.76
N LEU A 274 -37.12 20.04 -39.93
CA LEU A 274 -37.49 21.43 -40.21
C LEU A 274 -36.71 22.00 -41.40
N ASP A 275 -35.42 21.68 -41.52
CA ASP A 275 -34.58 22.07 -42.66
C ASP A 275 -35.03 21.43 -43.98
N ALA A 276 -35.51 20.19 -43.95
CA ALA A 276 -36.08 19.51 -45.11
C ALA A 276 -37.42 20.12 -45.56
N LEU A 277 -38.09 20.85 -44.66
CA LEU A 277 -39.40 21.49 -44.86
C LEU A 277 -39.28 23.00 -45.15
N LYS A 278 -38.11 23.48 -45.60
CA LYS A 278 -37.88 24.89 -45.94
C LYS A 278 -38.95 25.44 -46.88
N GLY A 279 -39.65 26.49 -46.44
CA GLY A 279 -40.77 27.12 -47.17
C GLY A 279 -42.17 26.62 -46.76
N VAL A 280 -42.27 25.62 -45.88
CA VAL A 280 -43.53 25.15 -45.29
C VAL A 280 -43.81 25.89 -43.99
N SER A 281 -45.05 26.31 -43.78
CA SER A 281 -45.48 27.01 -42.55
C SER A 281 -45.57 26.04 -41.37
N VAL A 282 -44.66 26.16 -40.40
CA VAL A 282 -44.73 25.48 -39.10
C VAL A 282 -45.59 26.30 -38.14
N GLY A 283 -46.59 25.69 -37.50
CA GLY A 283 -47.47 26.39 -36.56
C GLY A 283 -46.74 26.91 -35.31
N ASP A 284 -47.20 28.03 -34.76
CA ASP A 284 -46.51 28.76 -33.68
C ASP A 284 -46.28 27.93 -32.42
N LYS A 285 -47.22 27.03 -32.06
CA LYS A 285 -47.08 26.14 -30.90
C LYS A 285 -45.87 25.20 -31.01
N LEU A 286 -45.68 24.56 -32.17
CA LEU A 286 -44.55 23.66 -32.43
C LEU A 286 -43.24 24.43 -32.40
N ARG A 287 -43.22 25.62 -33.00
CA ARG A 287 -42.07 26.51 -33.03
C ARG A 287 -41.67 26.95 -31.62
N ALA A 288 -42.63 27.38 -30.80
CA ALA A 288 -42.39 27.78 -29.41
C ALA A 288 -41.87 26.60 -28.56
N ARG A 289 -42.44 25.40 -28.72
CA ARG A 289 -42.00 24.18 -28.00
C ARG A 289 -40.57 23.80 -28.36
N HIS A 290 -40.22 23.82 -29.64
CA HIS A 290 -38.87 23.58 -30.14
C HIS A 290 -37.86 24.61 -29.63
N GLN A 291 -38.20 25.90 -29.70
CA GLN A 291 -37.36 26.99 -29.19
C GLN A 291 -37.12 26.88 -27.68
N ALA A 292 -38.16 26.53 -26.91
CA ALA A 292 -38.05 26.34 -25.47
C ALA A 292 -37.08 25.19 -25.11
N LEU A 293 -37.18 24.05 -25.80
CA LEU A 293 -36.27 22.93 -25.59
C LEU A 293 -34.82 23.26 -25.97
N HIS A 294 -34.58 24.00 -27.05
CA HIS A 294 -33.24 24.48 -27.40
C HIS A 294 -32.68 25.46 -26.35
N ALA A 295 -33.52 26.35 -25.82
CA ALA A 295 -33.13 27.27 -24.75
C ALA A 295 -32.75 26.51 -23.47
N GLU A 296 -33.52 25.49 -23.09
CA GLU A 296 -33.20 24.65 -21.93
C GLU A 296 -31.93 23.82 -22.16
N LEU A 297 -31.74 23.23 -23.34
CA LEU A 297 -30.50 22.52 -23.68
C LEU A 297 -29.28 23.46 -23.58
N ALA A 298 -29.38 24.68 -24.11
CA ALA A 298 -28.32 25.68 -24.05
C ALA A 298 -28.02 26.09 -22.59
N ARG A 299 -29.06 26.32 -21.79
CA ARG A 299 -28.96 26.62 -20.36
C ARG A 299 -28.24 25.50 -19.62
N LEU A 300 -28.69 24.24 -19.76
CA LEU A 300 -28.10 23.10 -19.06
C LEU A 300 -26.64 22.83 -19.49
N LYS A 301 -26.33 22.96 -20.79
CA LYS A 301 -24.93 22.90 -21.26
C LYS A 301 -24.09 24.04 -20.71
N GLY A 302 -24.67 25.23 -20.57
CA GLY A 302 -24.03 26.38 -19.90
C GLY A 302 -23.65 26.03 -18.47
N TRP A 303 -24.58 25.47 -17.69
CA TRP A 303 -24.34 24.99 -16.34
C TRP A 303 -23.29 23.88 -16.28
N GLN A 304 -23.34 22.89 -17.18
CA GLN A 304 -22.34 21.81 -17.27
C GLN A 304 -20.93 22.36 -17.52
N LYS A 305 -20.78 23.29 -18.47
CA LYS A 305 -19.49 23.94 -18.77
C LYS A 305 -18.99 24.80 -17.63
N TRP A 306 -19.88 25.56 -16.99
CA TRP A 306 -19.55 26.40 -15.84
C TRP A 306 -19.10 25.55 -14.64
N GLY A 307 -19.86 24.51 -14.30
CA GLY A 307 -19.49 23.57 -13.24
C GLY A 307 -18.19 22.82 -13.55
N GLY A 308 -17.97 22.44 -14.81
CA GLY A 308 -16.72 21.85 -15.26
C GLY A 308 -15.53 22.82 -15.16
N ALA A 309 -15.71 24.09 -15.51
CA ALA A 309 -14.67 25.11 -15.37
C ALA A 309 -14.29 25.32 -13.90
N LEU A 310 -15.27 25.43 -13.01
CA LEU A 310 -15.06 25.55 -11.57
C LEU A 310 -14.34 24.32 -10.99
N ALA A 311 -14.72 23.11 -11.43
CA ALA A 311 -14.07 21.88 -11.02
C ALA A 311 -12.61 21.78 -11.51
N LEU A 312 -12.31 22.28 -12.72
CA LEU A 312 -10.94 22.38 -13.22
C LEU A 312 -10.11 23.37 -12.38
N GLU A 313 -10.66 24.54 -12.04
CA GLU A 313 -9.98 25.52 -11.19
C GLU A 313 -9.65 24.94 -9.81
N ALA A 314 -10.63 24.32 -9.13
CA ALA A 314 -10.40 23.65 -7.86
C ALA A 314 -9.33 22.55 -7.96
N LEU A 315 -9.33 21.77 -9.05
CA LEU A 315 -8.31 20.74 -9.28
C LEU A 315 -6.91 21.34 -9.51
N VAL A 316 -6.80 22.50 -10.17
CA VAL A 316 -5.53 23.22 -10.31
C VAL A 316 -5.04 23.70 -8.94
N ASP A 317 -5.92 24.28 -8.12
CA ASP A 317 -5.55 24.75 -6.78
C ASP A 317 -5.09 23.60 -5.88
N GLU A 318 -5.75 22.43 -5.96
CA GLU A 318 -5.30 21.20 -5.29
C GLU A 318 -3.90 20.76 -5.75
N ALA A 319 -3.63 20.80 -7.07
CA ALA A 319 -2.33 20.42 -7.63
C ALA A 319 -1.23 21.41 -7.21
N GLU A 320 -1.52 22.71 -7.19
CA GLU A 320 -0.60 23.75 -6.71
C GLU A 320 -0.34 23.61 -5.20
N ALA A 321 -1.35 23.28 -4.40
CA ALA A 321 -1.17 22.99 -2.98
C ALA A 321 -0.25 21.77 -2.77
N LEU A 322 -0.46 20.70 -3.55
CA LEU A 322 0.41 19.51 -3.52
C LEU A 322 1.87 19.88 -3.88
N ALA A 323 2.07 20.70 -4.92
CA ALA A 323 3.39 21.17 -5.32
C ALA A 323 4.08 21.99 -4.20
N LYS A 324 3.35 22.91 -3.57
CA LYS A 324 3.84 23.70 -2.42
C LYS A 324 4.26 22.81 -1.25
N LEU A 325 3.43 21.84 -0.88
CA LEU A 325 3.78 20.85 0.16
C LEU A 325 5.03 20.06 -0.19
N THR A 326 5.21 19.73 -1.47
CA THR A 326 6.40 19.02 -1.94
C THR A 326 7.67 19.87 -1.81
N LEU A 327 7.60 21.14 -2.17
CA LEU A 327 8.71 22.08 -2.02
C LEU A 327 9.06 22.31 -0.55
N LEU A 328 8.06 22.43 0.32
CA LEU A 328 8.27 22.51 1.77
C LEU A 328 8.95 21.25 2.32
N ALA A 329 8.54 20.06 1.88
CA ALA A 329 9.17 18.79 2.24
C ALA A 329 10.62 18.64 1.74
N ALA A 330 10.98 19.33 0.65
CA ALA A 330 12.35 19.37 0.15
C ALA A 330 13.23 20.41 0.89
N SER A 331 12.62 21.43 1.51
CA SER A 331 13.35 22.47 2.24
C SER A 331 13.90 21.92 3.57
N THR A 332 15.21 22.01 3.76
CA THR A 332 15.93 21.44 4.91
C THR A 332 15.92 22.35 6.15
N GLU A 333 15.29 23.53 6.05
CA GLU A 333 15.34 24.58 7.07
C GLU A 333 14.27 24.46 8.17
N ILE A 334 13.32 23.52 8.06
CA ILE A 334 12.22 23.36 9.02
C ILE A 334 12.36 22.00 9.71
N ALA A 335 12.60 22.01 11.03
CA ALA A 335 12.86 20.81 11.84
C ALA A 335 11.67 19.83 11.98
N ASN A 336 10.50 20.15 11.40
CA ASN A 336 9.24 19.43 11.61
C ASN A 336 8.42 19.19 10.31
N VAL A 337 9.06 19.08 9.15
CA VAL A 337 8.32 18.82 7.91
C VAL A 337 7.86 17.35 7.84
N PRO A 338 6.57 17.08 7.57
CA PRO A 338 6.09 15.71 7.39
C PRO A 338 6.88 15.00 6.28
N LYS A 339 7.45 13.83 6.61
CA LYS A 339 8.15 12.99 5.63
C LYS A 339 7.22 12.67 4.46
N LEU A 340 7.65 13.02 3.25
CA LEU A 340 6.86 12.76 2.04
C LEU A 340 6.75 11.25 1.81
N ARG A 341 5.53 10.71 1.89
CA ARG A 341 5.26 9.31 1.53
C ARG A 341 5.23 9.18 0.00
N LEU A 342 6.40 8.97 -0.61
CA LEU A 342 6.61 9.03 -2.07
C LEU A 342 5.65 8.17 -2.90
N LYS A 343 5.29 6.96 -2.41
CA LYS A 343 4.32 6.10 -3.11
C LYS A 343 2.91 6.71 -3.14
N ALA A 344 2.38 7.11 -1.99
CA ALA A 344 1.07 7.76 -1.88
C ALA A 344 1.05 9.10 -2.63
N HIS A 345 2.18 9.81 -2.63
CA HIS A 345 2.36 11.05 -3.38
C HIS A 345 2.26 10.81 -4.91
N ALA A 346 2.91 9.77 -5.43
CA ALA A 346 2.79 9.38 -6.84
C ALA A 346 1.36 8.95 -7.21
N GLU A 347 0.67 8.23 -6.33
CA GLU A 347 -0.74 7.83 -6.51
C GLU A 347 -1.67 9.06 -6.56
N SER A 348 -1.44 10.06 -5.70
CA SER A 348 -2.18 11.33 -5.71
C SER A 348 -2.01 12.08 -7.04
N ILE A 349 -0.79 12.18 -7.56
CA ILE A 349 -0.51 12.79 -8.86
C ILE A 349 -1.26 12.06 -9.99
N GLN A 350 -1.26 10.72 -9.99
CA GLN A 350 -2.02 9.94 -10.97
C GLN A 350 -3.53 10.16 -10.82
N GLY A 351 -4.05 10.18 -9.60
CA GLY A 351 -5.46 10.48 -9.32
C GLY A 351 -5.89 11.85 -9.84
N MET A 352 -5.06 12.89 -9.66
CA MET A 352 -5.30 14.22 -10.22
C MET A 352 -5.36 14.19 -11.75
N ARG A 353 -4.45 13.48 -12.42
CA ARG A 353 -4.47 13.34 -13.89
C ARG A 353 -5.71 12.61 -14.40
N SER A 354 -6.18 11.60 -13.67
CA SER A 354 -7.44 10.91 -14.01
C SER A 354 -8.64 11.83 -13.83
N ARG A 355 -8.74 12.55 -12.70
CA ARG A 355 -9.81 13.53 -12.46
C ARG A 355 -9.86 14.63 -13.52
N TRP A 356 -8.71 15.14 -13.95
CA TRP A 356 -8.65 16.11 -15.05
C TRP A 356 -9.30 15.56 -16.33
N LYS A 357 -8.97 14.32 -16.70
CA LYS A 357 -9.55 13.65 -17.87
C LYS A 357 -11.05 13.40 -17.71
N GLU A 358 -11.51 13.02 -16.52
CA GLU A 358 -12.92 12.78 -16.21
C GLU A 358 -13.74 14.07 -16.32
N ILE A 359 -13.25 15.17 -15.74
CA ILE A 359 -13.91 16.49 -15.83
C ILE A 359 -14.00 16.95 -17.29
N HIS A 360 -12.95 16.74 -18.08
CA HIS A 360 -12.97 17.07 -19.50
C HIS A 360 -13.91 16.14 -20.31
N ALA A 361 -13.95 14.84 -19.98
CA ALA A 361 -14.90 13.90 -20.59
C ALA A 361 -16.35 14.28 -20.25
N ALA A 362 -16.58 14.87 -19.08
CA ALA A 362 -17.87 15.40 -18.64
C ALA A 362 -18.22 16.77 -19.26
N GLY A 363 -17.47 17.26 -20.27
CA GLY A 363 -17.85 18.43 -21.06
C GLY A 363 -17.33 19.78 -20.55
N ALA A 364 -16.32 19.79 -19.67
CA ALA A 364 -15.64 21.01 -19.27
C ALA A 364 -14.99 21.73 -20.46
N PRO A 365 -14.91 23.08 -20.44
CA PRO A 365 -14.30 23.84 -21.53
C PRO A 365 -12.78 23.64 -21.58
N VAL A 366 -12.23 23.65 -22.79
CA VAL A 366 -10.78 23.63 -23.00
C VAL A 366 -10.19 24.95 -22.49
N ASN A 367 -9.31 24.88 -21.48
CA ASN A 367 -8.60 26.04 -20.95
C ASN A 367 -7.09 25.76 -20.90
N GLN A 368 -6.36 26.34 -21.86
CA GLN A 368 -4.92 26.12 -22.01
C GLN A 368 -4.12 26.69 -20.82
N VAL A 369 -4.58 27.79 -20.22
CA VAL A 369 -3.89 28.44 -19.10
C VAL A 369 -4.00 27.57 -17.85
N LEU A 370 -5.19 27.04 -17.55
CA LEU A 370 -5.38 26.12 -16.43
C LEU A 370 -4.58 24.83 -16.63
N TRP A 371 -4.54 24.30 -17.85
CA TRP A 371 -3.73 23.12 -18.16
C TRP A 371 -2.24 23.35 -17.90
N GLN A 372 -1.69 24.49 -18.34
CA GLN A 372 -0.28 24.83 -18.11
C GLN A 372 0.04 24.96 -16.62
N ARG A 373 -0.83 25.61 -15.83
CA ARG A 373 -0.68 25.71 -14.37
C ARG A 373 -0.71 24.34 -13.71
N PHE A 374 -1.69 23.52 -14.09
CA PHE A 374 -1.84 22.16 -13.59
C PHE A 374 -0.63 21.28 -13.89
N ASP A 375 -0.19 21.23 -15.15
CA ASP A 375 0.95 20.41 -15.55
C ASP A 375 2.24 20.87 -14.87
N ALA A 376 2.49 22.18 -14.79
CA ALA A 376 3.64 22.74 -14.07
C ALA A 376 3.63 22.34 -12.58
N ALA A 377 2.47 22.42 -11.92
CA ALA A 377 2.33 22.02 -10.52
C ALA A 377 2.59 20.52 -10.33
N LEU A 378 2.04 19.66 -11.21
CA LEU A 378 2.28 18.23 -11.16
C LEU A 378 3.73 17.85 -11.48
N GLN A 379 4.38 18.54 -12.41
CA GLN A 379 5.80 18.36 -12.70
C GLN A 379 6.65 18.68 -11.46
N ALA A 380 6.38 19.80 -10.79
CA ALA A 380 7.07 20.18 -9.56
C ALA A 380 6.85 19.16 -8.43
N ALA A 381 5.61 18.69 -8.23
CA ALA A 381 5.28 17.66 -7.25
C ALA A 381 5.95 16.30 -7.55
N TYR A 382 6.18 15.99 -8.83
CA TYR A 382 6.74 14.69 -9.24
C TYR A 382 8.27 14.57 -9.08
N VAL A 383 9.00 15.69 -8.97
CA VAL A 383 10.47 15.72 -8.84
C VAL A 383 11.04 14.71 -7.83
N PRO A 384 10.61 14.64 -6.57
CA PRO A 384 11.19 13.70 -5.60
C PRO A 384 10.89 12.23 -5.93
N VAL A 385 9.74 11.94 -6.54
CA VAL A 385 9.41 10.59 -7.01
C VAL A 385 10.34 10.19 -8.15
N ALA A 386 10.57 11.09 -9.11
CA ALA A 386 11.52 10.88 -10.19
C ALA A 386 12.94 10.63 -9.67
N ALA A 387 13.38 11.42 -8.68
CA ALA A 387 14.70 11.28 -8.06
C ALA A 387 14.87 9.91 -7.37
N GLN A 388 13.86 9.45 -6.62
CA GLN A 388 13.89 8.12 -6.00
C GLN A 388 13.96 7.00 -7.05
N GLN A 389 13.17 7.09 -8.12
CA GLN A 389 13.18 6.09 -9.19
C GLN A 389 14.54 6.06 -9.90
N ALA A 390 15.16 7.23 -10.13
CA ALA A 390 16.50 7.32 -10.69
C ALA A 390 17.54 6.69 -9.76
N ALA A 391 17.50 6.97 -8.45
CA ALA A 391 18.40 6.37 -7.47
C ALA A 391 18.27 4.84 -7.40
N LEU A 392 17.04 4.31 -7.40
CA LEU A 392 16.80 2.86 -7.44
C LEU A 392 17.32 2.23 -8.74
N LYS A 393 17.16 2.91 -9.87
CA LYS A 393 17.69 2.45 -11.15
C LYS A 393 19.23 2.43 -11.13
N ALA A 394 19.86 3.48 -10.62
CA ALA A 394 21.31 3.57 -10.49
C ALA A 394 21.86 2.48 -9.56
N SER A 395 21.24 2.26 -8.39
CA SER A 395 21.64 1.21 -7.45
C SER A 395 21.54 -0.21 -8.05
N ARG A 396 20.53 -0.46 -8.89
CA ARG A 396 20.42 -1.74 -9.62
C ARG A 396 21.51 -1.91 -10.67
N GLU A 397 21.88 -0.82 -11.35
CA GLU A 397 22.96 -0.84 -12.33
C GLU A 397 24.33 -1.05 -11.67
N GLU A 398 24.59 -0.39 -10.54
CA GLU A 398 25.80 -0.59 -9.73
C GLU A 398 25.90 -2.03 -9.20
N ASN A 399 24.79 -2.59 -8.73
CA ASN A 399 24.72 -4.01 -8.33
C ASN A 399 25.00 -4.95 -9.52
N LEU A 400 24.46 -4.65 -10.70
CA LEU A 400 24.77 -5.41 -11.91
C LEU A 400 26.27 -5.35 -12.24
N GLN A 401 26.89 -4.17 -12.20
CA GLN A 401 28.32 -3.99 -12.43
C GLN A 401 29.16 -4.77 -11.40
N SER A 402 28.80 -4.69 -10.12
CA SER A 402 29.46 -5.46 -9.04
C SER A 402 29.38 -6.97 -9.28
N ARG A 403 28.21 -7.46 -9.71
CA ARG A 403 28.02 -8.88 -10.05
C ARG A 403 28.84 -9.30 -11.26
N VAL A 404 28.90 -8.47 -12.30
CA VAL A 404 29.74 -8.71 -13.47
C VAL A 404 31.21 -8.79 -13.08
N ALA A 405 31.71 -7.86 -12.25
CA ALA A 405 33.09 -7.88 -11.76
C ALA A 405 33.42 -9.13 -10.92
N LEU A 406 32.47 -9.59 -10.09
CA LEU A 406 32.62 -10.86 -9.36
C LEU A 406 32.72 -12.06 -10.32
N LEU A 407 31.91 -12.09 -11.38
CA LEU A 407 31.97 -13.14 -12.39
C LEU A 407 33.27 -13.07 -13.19
N ASP A 408 33.74 -11.88 -13.56
CA ASP A 408 35.04 -11.70 -14.22
C ASP A 408 36.19 -12.23 -13.35
N THR A 409 36.14 -11.97 -12.04
CA THR A 409 37.12 -12.49 -11.07
C THR A 409 37.05 -14.01 -10.97
N LEU A 410 35.85 -14.58 -10.94
CA LEU A 410 35.65 -16.04 -10.90
C LEU A 410 36.12 -16.70 -12.19
N ASP A 411 35.85 -16.09 -13.35
CA ASP A 411 36.25 -16.57 -14.68
C ASP A 411 37.77 -16.52 -14.86
N ALA A 412 38.45 -15.55 -14.23
CA ALA A 412 39.90 -15.44 -14.25
C ALA A 412 40.64 -16.49 -13.40
N VAL A 413 39.94 -17.25 -12.54
CA VAL A 413 40.56 -18.30 -11.71
C VAL A 413 41.15 -19.39 -12.64
N PRO A 414 42.48 -19.62 -12.56
CA PRO A 414 43.14 -20.63 -13.37
C PRO A 414 42.76 -22.02 -12.87
N LEU A 415 42.36 -22.90 -13.79
CA LEU A 415 42.02 -24.29 -13.46
C LEU A 415 43.17 -25.26 -13.72
N GLY A 416 43.96 -25.04 -14.78
CA GLY A 416 45.13 -25.87 -15.13
C GLY A 416 44.85 -27.37 -15.25
N ASP A 417 45.86 -28.13 -15.64
CA ASP A 417 45.79 -29.59 -15.59
C ASP A 417 46.12 -30.09 -14.19
N ALA A 418 45.35 -31.05 -13.69
CA ALA A 418 45.60 -31.64 -12.39
C ALA A 418 46.92 -32.45 -12.40
N PRO A 419 47.81 -32.26 -11.42
CA PRO A 419 49.09 -32.99 -11.35
C PRO A 419 48.88 -34.49 -11.12
N ALA A 420 49.90 -35.32 -11.39
CA ALA A 420 49.76 -36.78 -11.35
C ALA A 420 49.61 -37.38 -9.95
N THR A 421 50.12 -36.72 -8.90
CA THR A 421 50.12 -37.27 -7.54
C THR A 421 48.88 -36.84 -6.74
N PRO A 422 48.26 -37.73 -5.93
CA PRO A 422 47.06 -37.40 -5.16
C PRO A 422 47.22 -36.22 -4.21
N GLU A 423 48.39 -36.07 -3.59
CA GLU A 423 48.69 -34.96 -2.67
C GLU A 423 48.77 -33.61 -3.39
N ALA A 424 49.42 -33.59 -4.57
CA ALA A 424 49.49 -32.39 -5.40
C ALA A 424 48.11 -32.04 -6.00
N GLN A 425 47.28 -33.03 -6.37
CA GLN A 425 45.91 -32.80 -6.82
C GLN A 425 45.06 -32.16 -5.72
N ALA A 426 45.19 -32.63 -4.48
CA ALA A 426 44.48 -32.05 -3.35
C ALA A 426 44.90 -30.61 -3.08
N ALA A 427 46.18 -30.25 -3.31
CA ALA A 427 46.64 -28.87 -3.20
C ALA A 427 46.15 -27.99 -4.37
N HIS A 428 46.18 -28.53 -5.60
CA HIS A 428 45.74 -27.87 -6.84
C HIS A 428 44.32 -27.33 -6.75
N TRP A 429 43.37 -28.12 -6.22
CA TRP A 429 41.96 -27.73 -6.15
C TRP A 429 41.60 -26.81 -4.98
N LYS A 430 42.52 -26.57 -4.02
CA LYS A 430 42.21 -25.72 -2.85
C LYS A 430 41.95 -24.27 -3.23
N GLU A 431 42.73 -23.72 -4.15
CA GLU A 431 42.60 -22.31 -4.54
C GLU A 431 41.31 -22.04 -5.32
N PRO A 432 40.94 -22.84 -6.35
CA PRO A 432 39.64 -22.70 -7.01
C PRO A 432 38.43 -22.86 -6.06
N LEU A 433 38.49 -23.79 -5.10
CA LEU A 433 37.44 -23.96 -4.09
C LEU A 433 37.34 -22.76 -3.13
N ARG A 434 38.49 -22.20 -2.74
CA ARG A 434 38.54 -20.98 -1.91
C ARG A 434 37.94 -19.79 -2.66
N ALA A 435 38.35 -19.58 -3.92
CA ALA A 435 37.82 -18.52 -4.77
C ALA A 435 36.30 -18.65 -4.96
N LEU A 436 35.80 -19.87 -5.23
CA LEU A 436 34.37 -20.14 -5.35
C LEU A 436 33.61 -19.83 -4.05
N GLY A 437 34.15 -20.23 -2.89
CA GLY A 437 33.54 -19.93 -1.59
C GLY A 437 33.46 -18.43 -1.29
N GLN A 438 34.53 -17.68 -1.58
CA GLN A 438 34.56 -16.21 -1.44
C GLN A 438 33.57 -15.54 -2.40
N PHE A 439 33.53 -15.99 -3.66
CA PHE A 439 32.57 -15.52 -4.66
C PHE A 439 31.13 -15.74 -4.19
N GLN A 440 30.78 -16.95 -3.72
CA GLN A 440 29.42 -17.25 -3.26
C GLN A 440 29.00 -16.37 -2.07
N LEU A 441 29.93 -16.07 -1.15
CA LEU A 441 29.67 -15.16 -0.05
C LEU A 441 29.40 -13.73 -0.54
N ALA A 442 30.29 -13.19 -1.38
CA ALA A 442 30.15 -11.85 -1.96
C ALA A 442 28.87 -11.72 -2.81
N TRP A 443 28.56 -12.75 -3.60
CA TRP A 443 27.34 -12.79 -4.42
C TRP A 443 26.06 -12.73 -3.59
N ARG A 444 26.03 -13.41 -2.43
CA ARG A 444 24.89 -13.38 -1.49
C ARG A 444 24.76 -12.04 -0.77
N GLN A 445 25.88 -11.37 -0.49
CA GLN A 445 25.89 -10.03 0.14
C GLN A 445 25.20 -8.97 -0.73
N LEU A 446 25.26 -9.12 -2.06
CA LEU A 446 24.54 -8.25 -3.01
C LEU A 446 23.02 -8.50 -3.07
N GLY A 447 22.51 -9.45 -2.29
CA GLY A 447 21.07 -9.70 -2.13
C GLY A 447 20.41 -10.47 -3.29
N PRO A 448 19.07 -10.56 -3.30
CA PRO A 448 18.32 -11.32 -4.31
C PRO A 448 18.35 -10.66 -5.70
N LEU A 449 18.56 -11.46 -6.75
CA LEU A 449 18.63 -10.99 -8.15
C LEU A 449 17.35 -10.31 -8.64
N GLU A 450 16.19 -10.68 -8.10
CA GLU A 450 14.89 -10.18 -8.57
C GLU A 450 14.69 -8.67 -8.37
N HIS A 451 15.30 -8.11 -7.32
CA HIS A 451 15.10 -6.71 -6.94
C HIS A 451 16.35 -5.85 -7.08
N THR A 452 17.52 -6.48 -7.16
CA THR A 452 18.83 -5.81 -7.17
C THR A 452 19.43 -5.67 -8.57
N VAL A 453 18.83 -6.27 -9.61
CA VAL A 453 19.34 -6.23 -10.99
C VAL A 453 18.23 -5.82 -11.96
N PRO A 454 18.53 -5.06 -13.03
CA PRO A 454 17.55 -4.75 -14.07
C PRO A 454 16.96 -6.01 -14.71
N SER A 455 15.63 -6.05 -14.83
CA SER A 455 14.91 -7.25 -15.25
C SER A 455 15.38 -7.83 -16.59
N ALA A 456 15.71 -6.95 -17.55
CA ALA A 456 16.20 -7.29 -18.88
C ALA A 456 17.58 -7.99 -18.87
N LYS A 457 18.38 -7.82 -17.82
CA LYS A 457 19.74 -8.39 -17.71
C LYS A 457 19.80 -9.65 -16.85
N ARG A 458 18.74 -9.93 -16.06
CA ARG A 458 18.71 -11.04 -15.09
C ARG A 458 18.99 -12.41 -15.71
N LYS A 459 18.32 -12.75 -16.83
CA LYS A 459 18.44 -14.08 -17.45
C LYS A 459 19.87 -14.36 -17.93
N ALA A 460 20.46 -13.40 -18.65
CA ALA A 460 21.83 -13.52 -19.14
C ALA A 460 22.85 -13.60 -18.00
N LEU A 461 22.64 -12.82 -16.94
CA LEU A 461 23.50 -12.86 -15.75
C LEU A 461 23.41 -14.19 -15.01
N GLN A 462 22.20 -14.75 -14.86
CA GLN A 462 21.99 -16.05 -14.23
C GLN A 462 22.66 -17.16 -15.04
N GLN A 463 22.51 -17.16 -16.36
CA GLN A 463 23.18 -18.15 -17.21
C GLN A 463 24.70 -18.06 -17.08
N ARG A 464 25.27 -16.85 -17.12
CA ARG A 464 26.72 -16.67 -16.91
C ARG A 464 27.17 -17.16 -15.53
N LEU A 465 26.41 -16.90 -14.48
CA LEU A 465 26.68 -17.43 -13.15
C LEU A 465 26.76 -18.96 -13.17
N ASP A 466 25.75 -19.62 -13.76
CA ASP A 466 25.69 -21.07 -13.82
C ASP A 466 26.90 -21.64 -14.60
N ASP A 467 27.26 -21.03 -15.73
CA ASP A 467 28.41 -21.40 -16.54
C ASP A 467 29.75 -21.21 -15.78
N SER A 468 29.95 -20.07 -15.13
CA SER A 468 31.18 -19.76 -14.38
C SER A 468 31.36 -20.68 -13.17
N VAL A 469 30.27 -21.03 -12.46
CA VAL A 469 30.31 -21.97 -11.34
C VAL A 469 30.60 -23.39 -11.85
N ALA A 470 29.89 -23.83 -12.90
CA ALA A 470 30.10 -25.15 -13.49
C ALA A 470 31.52 -25.34 -14.02
N ARG A 471 32.14 -24.29 -14.58
CA ARG A 471 33.53 -24.28 -15.04
C ARG A 471 34.50 -24.75 -13.95
N ILE A 472 34.27 -24.35 -12.69
CA ILE A 472 35.12 -24.70 -11.54
C ILE A 472 34.68 -26.01 -10.90
N GLU A 473 33.38 -26.21 -10.68
CA GLU A 473 32.87 -27.38 -9.95
C GLU A 473 32.98 -28.68 -10.76
N ALA A 474 32.75 -28.65 -12.07
CA ALA A 474 32.76 -29.85 -12.91
C ALA A 474 34.09 -30.63 -12.89
N PRO A 475 35.28 -30.01 -13.08
CA PRO A 475 36.54 -30.75 -13.04
C PRO A 475 36.86 -31.28 -11.63
N ILE A 476 36.45 -30.57 -10.57
CA ILE A 476 36.61 -31.01 -9.18
C ILE A 476 35.74 -32.23 -8.91
N GLU A 477 34.48 -32.22 -9.35
CA GLU A 477 33.58 -33.37 -9.23
C GLU A 477 34.06 -34.56 -10.05
N ALA A 478 34.61 -34.33 -11.25
CA ALA A 478 35.25 -35.39 -12.02
C ALA A 478 36.44 -36.01 -11.28
N ALA A 479 37.32 -35.18 -10.71
CA ALA A 479 38.46 -35.64 -9.90
C ALA A 479 38.02 -36.39 -8.62
N ARG A 480 36.92 -35.96 -7.98
CA ARG A 480 36.34 -36.68 -6.83
C ARG A 480 35.83 -38.05 -7.23
N ARG A 481 35.15 -38.17 -8.38
CA ARG A 481 34.65 -39.44 -8.90
C ARG A 481 35.77 -40.41 -9.25
N THR A 482 36.84 -39.94 -9.88
CA THR A 482 38.00 -40.80 -10.20
C THR A 482 38.69 -41.28 -8.92
N ALA A 483 38.95 -40.39 -7.97
CA ALA A 483 39.55 -40.75 -6.67
C ALA A 483 38.66 -41.72 -5.88
N GLN A 484 37.34 -41.58 -5.93
CA GLN A 484 36.40 -42.51 -5.32
C GLN A 484 36.48 -43.90 -5.99
N ALA A 485 36.45 -43.96 -7.31
CA ALA A 485 36.54 -45.22 -8.05
C ALA A 485 37.88 -45.95 -7.80
N GLU A 486 38.99 -45.22 -7.67
CA GLU A 486 40.30 -45.79 -7.31
C GLU A 486 40.29 -46.36 -5.89
N ARG A 487 39.71 -45.65 -4.92
CA ARG A 487 39.55 -46.16 -3.54
C ARG A 487 38.72 -47.44 -3.51
N GLU A 488 37.60 -47.48 -4.23
CA GLU A 488 36.74 -48.66 -4.33
C GLU A 488 37.50 -49.86 -4.93
N ARG A 489 38.32 -49.63 -5.98
CA ARG A 489 39.19 -50.67 -6.56
C ARG A 489 40.24 -51.19 -5.57
N LEU A 490 40.89 -50.29 -4.82
CA LEU A 490 41.89 -50.68 -3.83
C LEU A 490 41.26 -51.48 -2.68
N ILE A 491 40.07 -51.09 -2.21
CA ILE A 491 39.31 -51.83 -1.20
C ILE A 491 38.98 -53.23 -1.71
N ALA A 492 38.41 -53.35 -2.91
CA ALA A 492 38.07 -54.65 -3.49
C ALA A 492 39.31 -55.57 -3.66
N ARG A 493 40.46 -54.99 -4.05
CA ARG A 493 41.72 -55.74 -4.14
C ARG A 493 42.21 -56.20 -2.77
N ALA A 494 42.14 -55.34 -1.75
CA ALA A 494 42.50 -55.68 -0.39
C ALA A 494 41.61 -56.79 0.18
N GLU A 495 40.29 -56.72 -0.06
CA GLU A 495 39.34 -57.76 0.33
C GLU A 495 39.65 -59.11 -0.35
N THR A 496 39.99 -59.08 -1.64
CA THR A 496 40.40 -60.28 -2.38
C THR A 496 41.65 -60.91 -1.78
N LEU A 497 42.67 -60.10 -1.49
CA LEU A 497 43.92 -60.57 -0.85
C LEU A 497 43.67 -61.17 0.54
N VAL A 498 42.77 -60.58 1.33
CA VAL A 498 42.35 -61.13 2.63
C VAL A 498 41.69 -62.50 2.45
N GLN A 499 40.83 -62.67 1.44
CA GLN A 499 40.20 -63.96 1.13
C GLN A 499 41.22 -65.01 0.65
N GLU A 500 42.19 -64.62 -0.16
CA GLU A 500 43.28 -65.50 -0.62
C GLU A 500 44.14 -65.99 0.56
N LEU A 501 44.51 -65.09 1.48
CA LEU A 501 45.24 -65.43 2.71
C LEU A 501 44.42 -66.35 3.63
N ALA A 502 43.10 -66.16 3.71
CA ALA A 502 42.23 -67.03 4.50
C ALA A 502 42.08 -68.45 3.89
N ARG A 503 42.24 -68.61 2.57
CA ARG A 503 42.19 -69.92 1.89
C ARG A 503 43.50 -70.69 1.94
N HIS A 504 44.62 -70.00 2.15
CA HIS A 504 45.94 -70.61 2.33
C HIS A 504 46.57 -70.17 3.66
N PRO A 505 46.00 -70.62 4.81
CA PRO A 505 46.65 -70.41 6.09
C PRO A 505 47.98 -71.17 6.08
N ARG A 506 49.08 -70.46 6.35
CA ARG A 506 50.40 -71.07 6.51
C ARG A 506 50.44 -72.04 7.68
#